data_AF-A0A2H9MPL3-F1
#
_entry.id   AF-A0A2H9MPL3-F1
#
_cell.length_a   1.000
_cell.length_b   1.000
_cell.length_c   1.000
_cell.angle_alpha   90.00
_cell.angle_beta   90.00
_cell.angle_gamma   90.00
#
_symmetry.space_group_name_H-M   'P 1'
#
loop_
_entity.id
_entity.type
_entity.pdbx_description
1 polymer ?
#
loop_
_entity_poly.entity_id
_entity_poly.type
_entity_poly.pdbx_seq_one_letter_code
_entity_poly.pdbx_strand_id
1 'polypeptide(L)'
;KELSSKLNKKVTDNTFVHTRRVLGTSYWIDPMNRMGILPTRNFQSGYIENGYGLIGSNMKYYSKRDVSCYNCPIMCGKVLNVNGNDVKVEYEDIALLGSNNGMTDVLDVAKALVLCNELGLDALSTGGTVAFAMECAEKGILKDAP
;
A
#
# COMPACT_ATOMS: atom_id res chain seq x y z
N LYS A 1 2.27 23.09 25.80
CA LYS A 1 1.82 21.83 26.43
C LYS A 1 0.30 21.66 26.35
N GLU A 2 -0.49 22.62 26.85
CA GLU A 2 -1.96 22.57 26.83
C GLU A 2 -2.56 22.42 25.42
N LEU A 3 -2.11 23.22 24.45
CA LEU A 3 -2.57 23.10 23.06
C LEU A 3 -2.33 21.71 22.47
N SER A 4 -1.14 21.13 22.71
CA SER A 4 -0.81 19.78 22.22
C SER A 4 -1.72 18.72 22.86
N SER A 5 -2.03 18.82 24.15
CA SER A 5 -3.00 17.91 24.80
C SER A 5 -4.40 18.04 24.21
N LYS A 6 -4.86 19.28 23.98
CA LYS A 6 -6.16 19.56 23.35
C LYS A 6 -6.23 19.01 21.92
N LEU A 7 -5.17 19.17 21.13
CA LEU A 7 -5.09 18.65 19.76
C LEU A 7 -5.01 17.12 19.75
N ASN A 8 -4.20 16.51 20.61
CA ASN A 8 -4.12 15.06 20.74
C ASN A 8 -5.49 14.47 21.07
N LYS A 9 -6.21 15.06 22.03
CA LYS A 9 -7.58 14.64 22.36
C LYS A 9 -8.51 14.73 21.14
N LYS A 10 -8.52 15.86 20.43
CA LYS A 10 -9.32 16.01 19.20
C LYS A 10 -8.99 14.96 18.13
N VAL A 11 -7.71 14.61 17.97
CA VAL A 11 -7.29 13.56 17.04
C VAL A 11 -7.79 12.21 17.50
N THR A 12 -7.57 11.84 18.77
CA THR A 12 -7.96 10.53 19.30
C THR A 12 -9.47 10.35 19.47
N ASP A 13 -10.24 11.43 19.62
CA ASP A 13 -11.71 11.40 19.68
C ASP A 13 -12.33 11.12 18.29
N ASN A 14 -11.57 11.25 17.20
CA ASN A 14 -12.04 10.90 15.86
C ASN A 14 -12.08 9.38 15.69
N THR A 15 -13.26 8.83 15.44
CA THR A 15 -13.50 7.38 15.31
C THR A 15 -12.69 6.73 14.19
N PHE A 16 -12.33 7.48 13.13
CA PHE A 16 -11.50 6.98 12.04
C PHE A 16 -10.06 6.66 12.48
N VAL A 17 -9.59 7.23 13.60
CA VAL A 17 -8.29 6.84 14.19
C VAL A 17 -8.30 5.37 14.60
N HIS A 18 -9.43 4.81 15.05
CA HIS A 18 -9.52 3.37 15.31
C HIS A 18 -9.32 2.55 14.03
N THR A 19 -9.95 2.96 12.92
CA THR A 19 -9.76 2.31 11.61
C THR A 19 -8.30 2.40 11.17
N ARG A 20 -7.67 3.58 11.26
CA ARG A 20 -6.25 3.77 10.95
C ARG A 20 -5.34 2.94 11.84
N ARG A 21 -5.65 2.78 13.13
CA ARG A 21 -4.92 1.90 14.05
C ARG A 21 -5.06 0.44 13.70
N VAL A 22 -6.22 0.00 13.22
CA VAL A 22 -6.46 -1.42 12.92
C VAL A 22 -5.90 -1.82 11.56
N LEU A 23 -6.12 -0.99 10.53
CA LEU A 23 -5.86 -1.32 9.14
C LEU A 23 -4.74 -0.49 8.51
N GLY A 24 -4.36 0.63 9.12
CA GLY A 24 -3.41 1.56 8.51
C GLY A 24 -4.03 2.34 7.36
N THR A 25 -3.20 2.73 6.39
CA THR A 25 -3.65 3.36 5.15
C THR A 25 -4.31 2.36 4.20
N SER A 26 -3.94 1.08 4.23
CA SER A 26 -4.48 0.02 3.36
C SER A 26 -5.98 -0.25 3.54
N TYR A 27 -6.64 0.35 4.55
CA TYR A 27 -8.09 0.49 4.60
C TYR A 27 -8.67 0.93 3.25
N TRP A 28 -7.99 1.82 2.53
CA TRP A 28 -8.48 2.38 1.28
C TRP A 28 -8.54 1.40 0.11
N ILE A 29 -7.87 0.24 0.16
CA ILE A 29 -7.88 -0.72 -0.95
C ILE A 29 -9.30 -1.19 -1.29
N ASP A 30 -10.09 -1.61 -0.29
CA ASP A 30 -11.46 -2.10 -0.53
C ASP A 30 -12.40 -0.99 -1.05
N PRO A 31 -12.50 0.20 -0.40
CA PRO A 31 -13.31 1.29 -0.92
C PRO A 31 -12.92 1.72 -2.34
N MET A 32 -11.63 1.84 -2.65
CA MET A 32 -11.18 2.29 -3.97
C MET A 32 -11.51 1.27 -5.05
N ASN A 33 -11.34 -0.02 -4.76
CA ASN A 33 -11.70 -1.09 -5.69
C ASN A 33 -13.22 -1.11 -5.94
N ARG A 34 -14.02 -1.01 -4.86
CA ARG A 34 -15.50 -1.01 -4.95
C ARG A 34 -16.07 0.21 -5.65
N MET A 35 -15.41 1.36 -5.54
CA MET A 35 -15.78 2.58 -6.27
C MET A 35 -15.32 2.56 -7.73
N GLY A 36 -14.54 1.56 -8.15
CA GLY A 36 -14.01 1.48 -9.52
C GLY A 36 -12.95 2.55 -9.81
N ILE A 37 -12.14 2.91 -8.80
CA ILE A 37 -11.07 3.91 -8.91
C ILE A 37 -9.72 3.43 -8.34
N LEU A 38 -9.54 2.12 -8.15
CA LEU A 38 -8.25 1.54 -7.78
C LEU A 38 -7.42 1.31 -9.05
N PRO A 39 -6.22 1.92 -9.18
CA PRO A 39 -5.40 1.78 -10.38
C PRO A 39 -5.06 0.31 -10.62
N THR A 40 -5.41 -0.18 -11.80
CA THR A 40 -5.24 -1.59 -12.18
C THR A 40 -4.67 -1.68 -13.59
N ARG A 41 -3.58 -2.44 -13.75
CA ARG A 41 -2.85 -2.68 -15.02
C ARG A 41 -2.57 -1.38 -15.77
N ASN A 42 -1.67 -0.57 -15.25
CA ASN A 42 -1.35 0.77 -15.75
C ASN A 42 -2.57 1.67 -15.95
N PHE A 43 -3.45 1.75 -14.94
CA PHE A 43 -4.68 2.55 -14.97
C PHE A 43 -5.68 2.20 -16.10
N GLN A 44 -5.53 1.06 -16.77
CA GLN A 44 -6.48 0.59 -17.79
C GLN A 44 -7.85 0.23 -17.19
N SER A 45 -7.87 -0.12 -15.90
CA SER A 45 -9.08 -0.37 -15.12
C SER A 45 -8.99 0.30 -13.75
N GLY A 46 -10.16 0.61 -13.18
CA GLY A 46 -10.32 1.06 -11.80
C GLY A 46 -10.65 -0.07 -10.81
N TYR A 47 -10.60 -1.32 -11.27
CA TYR A 47 -10.98 -2.50 -10.51
C TYR A 47 -10.02 -3.66 -10.78
N ILE A 48 -9.56 -4.31 -9.71
CA ILE A 48 -8.79 -5.56 -9.74
C ILE A 48 -9.67 -6.74 -9.29
N GLU A 49 -9.74 -7.74 -10.16
CA GLU A 49 -10.34 -9.04 -9.87
C GLU A 49 -9.52 -9.83 -8.84
N ASN A 50 -10.20 -10.59 -7.97
CA ASN A 50 -9.55 -11.47 -6.97
C ASN A 50 -8.52 -10.76 -6.05
N GLY A 51 -8.58 -9.44 -5.91
CA GLY A 51 -7.65 -8.63 -5.10
C GLY A 51 -7.83 -8.75 -3.58
N TYR A 52 -8.51 -9.79 -3.07
CA TYR A 52 -8.75 -9.96 -1.64
C TYR A 52 -7.44 -10.03 -0.83
N GLY A 53 -6.36 -10.57 -1.40
CA GLY A 53 -5.04 -10.61 -0.76
C GLY A 53 -4.44 -9.22 -0.48
N LEU A 54 -4.88 -8.19 -1.21
CA LEU A 54 -4.42 -6.81 -1.06
C LEU A 54 -5.17 -6.02 0.03
N ILE A 55 -6.36 -6.49 0.44
CA ILE A 55 -7.24 -5.75 1.34
C ILE A 55 -6.59 -5.65 2.73
N GLY A 56 -6.65 -4.46 3.35
CA GLY A 56 -6.04 -4.21 4.65
C GLY A 56 -6.44 -5.18 5.77
N SER A 57 -7.68 -5.70 5.74
CA SER A 57 -8.14 -6.71 6.71
C SER A 57 -7.42 -8.05 6.56
N ASN A 58 -7.03 -8.43 5.35
CA ASN A 58 -6.26 -9.63 5.07
C ASN A 58 -4.77 -9.40 5.30
N MET A 59 -4.26 -8.24 4.88
CA MET A 59 -2.88 -7.82 5.17
C MET A 59 -2.56 -7.87 6.67
N LYS A 60 -3.54 -7.55 7.53
CA LYS A 60 -3.37 -7.59 9.00
C LYS A 60 -2.88 -8.95 9.52
N TYR A 61 -3.24 -10.07 8.88
CA TYR A 61 -2.78 -11.40 9.30
C TYR A 61 -1.26 -11.60 9.07
N TYR A 62 -0.67 -10.82 8.19
CA TYR A 62 0.77 -10.82 7.91
C TYR A 62 1.53 -9.72 8.67
N SER A 63 0.82 -8.84 9.37
CA SER A 63 1.45 -7.75 10.11
C SER A 63 2.14 -8.29 11.35
N LYS A 64 3.45 -8.05 11.42
CA LYS A 64 4.30 -8.40 12.57
C LYS A 64 4.11 -7.43 13.73
N ARG A 65 3.98 -6.14 13.43
CA ARG A 65 3.81 -5.07 14.43
C ARG A 65 3.25 -3.80 13.81
N ASP A 66 2.62 -3.01 14.68
CA ASP A 66 2.19 -1.66 14.37
C ASP A 66 3.27 -0.65 14.80
N VAL A 67 3.43 0.42 14.03
CA VAL A 67 4.40 1.48 14.32
C VAL A 67 3.77 2.86 14.24
N SER A 68 4.33 3.79 15.01
CA SER A 68 3.97 5.21 14.99
C SER A 68 5.19 6.05 14.61
N CYS A 69 4.93 7.16 13.93
CA CYS A 69 5.93 8.22 13.79
C CYS A 69 6.17 8.88 15.16
N TYR A 70 7.28 9.63 15.26
CA TYR A 70 7.62 10.34 16.48
C TYR A 70 6.45 11.19 17.00
N ASN A 71 6.05 10.96 18.26
CA ASN A 71 4.98 11.66 18.97
C ASN A 71 3.58 11.61 18.31
N CYS A 72 3.36 10.67 17.38
CA CYS A 72 2.08 10.54 16.67
C CYS A 72 1.13 9.59 17.42
N PRO A 73 -0.07 10.03 17.87
CA PRO A 73 -1.01 9.17 18.57
C PRO A 73 -1.82 8.25 17.63
N ILE A 74 -1.61 8.31 16.31
CA ILE A 74 -2.45 7.56 15.35
C ILE A 74 -1.96 6.12 15.18
N MET A 75 -0.65 5.86 15.16
CA MET A 75 -0.08 4.50 14.98
C MET A 75 -0.67 3.75 13.76
N CYS A 76 -0.62 4.38 12.58
CA CYS A 76 -1.16 3.79 11.36
C CYS A 76 -0.22 2.82 10.64
N GLY A 77 1.08 2.82 10.96
CA GLY A 77 2.06 2.08 10.18
C GLY A 77 1.93 0.57 10.41
N LYS A 78 1.82 -0.20 9.34
CA LYS A 78 1.73 -1.67 9.37
C LYS A 78 3.01 -2.28 8.85
N VAL A 79 3.76 -2.94 9.73
CA VAL A 79 5.01 -3.60 9.37
C VAL A 79 4.74 -5.07 9.11
N LEU A 80 5.07 -5.53 7.90
CA LEU A 80 5.12 -6.93 7.52
C LEU A 80 6.56 -7.42 7.61
N ASN A 81 6.75 -8.72 7.83
CA ASN A 81 8.07 -9.36 7.69
C ASN A 81 8.05 -10.29 6.49
N VAL A 82 8.92 -10.03 5.51
CA VAL A 82 9.00 -10.84 4.29
C VAL A 82 10.47 -11.16 4.01
N ASN A 83 10.77 -12.46 3.93
CA ASN A 83 12.12 -12.98 3.73
C ASN A 83 13.15 -12.41 4.72
N GLY A 84 12.73 -12.19 5.98
CA GLY A 84 13.59 -11.64 7.03
C GLY A 84 13.61 -10.10 7.09
N ASN A 85 13.05 -9.40 6.11
CA ASN A 85 13.02 -7.94 6.08
C ASN A 85 11.72 -7.39 6.67
N ASP A 86 11.85 -6.42 7.59
CA ASP A 86 10.71 -5.66 8.12
C ASP A 86 10.39 -4.48 7.18
N VAL A 87 9.20 -4.44 6.62
CA VAL A 87 8.77 -3.40 5.67
C VAL A 87 7.43 -2.81 6.09
N LYS A 88 7.35 -1.47 6.14
CA LYS A 88 6.10 -0.76 6.42
C LYS A 88 5.33 -0.56 5.12
N VAL A 89 4.16 -1.19 5.01
CA VAL A 89 3.33 -1.15 3.81
C VAL A 89 2.21 -0.11 3.98
N GLU A 90 2.05 0.76 2.98
CA GLU A 90 0.99 1.76 2.91
C GLU A 90 0.04 1.48 1.72
N TYR A 91 -1.08 2.21 1.63
CA TYR A 91 -2.07 2.08 0.55
C TYR A 91 -1.45 2.28 -0.83
N GLU A 92 -0.64 3.33 -0.98
CA GLU A 92 -0.07 3.71 -2.26
C GLU A 92 0.91 2.65 -2.77
N ASP A 93 1.65 1.98 -1.88
CA ASP A 93 2.52 0.86 -2.25
C ASP A 93 1.69 -0.29 -2.84
N ILE A 94 0.60 -0.66 -2.17
CA ILE A 94 -0.30 -1.72 -2.64
C ILE A 94 -0.98 -1.33 -3.95
N ALA A 95 -1.40 -0.08 -4.10
CA ALA A 95 -2.05 0.39 -5.32
C ALA A 95 -1.08 0.41 -6.51
N LEU A 96 0.13 0.96 -6.35
CA LEU A 96 1.04 1.21 -7.47
C LEU A 96 2.04 0.09 -7.74
N LEU A 97 2.50 -0.64 -6.72
CA LEU A 97 3.31 -1.85 -6.91
C LEU A 97 2.43 -3.09 -7.06
N GLY A 98 1.23 -3.11 -6.49
CA GLY A 98 0.31 -4.24 -6.53
C GLY A 98 -0.68 -4.20 -7.69
N SER A 99 -1.88 -3.65 -7.45
CA SER A 99 -2.99 -3.72 -8.42
C SER A 99 -2.64 -3.08 -9.77
N ASN A 100 -1.89 -1.98 -9.77
CA ASN A 100 -1.47 -1.31 -10.99
C ASN A 100 -0.53 -2.16 -11.86
N ASN A 101 0.16 -3.16 -11.28
CA ASN A 101 0.93 -4.18 -12.00
C ASN A 101 0.19 -5.52 -12.09
N GLY A 102 -1.07 -5.57 -11.67
CA GLY A 102 -1.90 -6.78 -11.76
C GLY A 102 -1.64 -7.84 -10.69
N MET A 103 -0.90 -7.50 -9.64
CA MET A 103 -0.59 -8.42 -8.54
C MET A 103 -1.74 -8.44 -7.53
N THR A 104 -1.99 -9.59 -6.91
CA THR A 104 -3.11 -9.80 -5.97
C THR A 104 -2.68 -10.27 -4.57
N ASP A 105 -1.37 -10.47 -4.33
CA ASP A 105 -0.80 -10.88 -3.05
C ASP A 105 0.03 -9.75 -2.44
N VAL A 106 -0.31 -9.35 -1.20
CA VAL A 106 0.39 -8.30 -0.47
C VAL A 106 1.82 -8.69 -0.08
N LEU A 107 2.14 -9.98 0.04
CA LEU A 107 3.49 -10.43 0.31
C LEU A 107 4.42 -10.19 -0.87
N ASP A 108 3.92 -10.31 -2.11
CA ASP A 108 4.71 -10.01 -3.29
C ASP A 108 4.91 -8.50 -3.46
N VAL A 109 3.88 -7.70 -3.16
CA VAL A 109 4.02 -6.23 -3.05
C VAL A 109 5.08 -5.85 -2.02
N ALA A 110 5.06 -6.48 -0.85
CA ALA A 110 6.03 -6.22 0.21
C ALA A 110 7.46 -6.57 -0.22
N LYS A 111 7.68 -7.63 -1.02
CA LYS A 111 9.01 -7.94 -1.60
C LYS A 111 9.49 -6.82 -2.53
N ALA A 112 8.61 -6.33 -3.41
CA ALA A 112 8.95 -5.21 -4.29
C ALA A 112 9.25 -3.93 -3.50
N LEU A 113 8.50 -3.67 -2.43
CA LEU A 113 8.70 -2.52 -1.55
C LEU A 113 10.00 -2.60 -0.75
N VAL A 114 10.45 -3.80 -0.34
CA VAL A 114 11.78 -4.00 0.27
C VAL A 114 12.87 -3.51 -0.68
N LEU A 115 12.80 -3.90 -1.96
CA LEU A 115 13.77 -3.45 -2.97
C LEU A 115 13.73 -1.93 -3.18
N CYS A 116 12.53 -1.34 -3.23
CA CYS A 116 12.39 0.11 -3.34
C CYS A 116 13.05 0.83 -2.15
N ASN A 117 12.82 0.35 -0.92
CA ASN A 117 13.40 0.93 0.28
C ASN A 117 14.92 0.79 0.33
N GLU A 118 15.45 -0.38 -0.03
CA GLU A 118 16.91 -0.65 -0.04
C GLU A 118 17.63 0.21 -1.09
N LEU A 119 16.99 0.43 -2.24
CA LEU A 119 17.54 1.23 -3.34
C LEU A 119 17.24 2.74 -3.21
N GLY A 120 16.43 3.15 -2.23
CA GLY A 120 16.01 4.53 -2.06
C GLY A 120 15.10 5.06 -3.19
N LEU A 121 14.29 4.17 -3.78
CA LEU A 121 13.35 4.50 -4.85
C LEU A 121 11.97 4.84 -4.29
N ASP A 122 11.30 5.80 -4.94
CA ASP A 122 9.87 6.04 -4.71
C ASP A 122 9.04 4.88 -5.28
N ALA A 123 8.42 4.11 -4.40
CA ALA A 123 7.61 2.94 -4.74
C ALA A 123 6.49 3.25 -5.75
N LEU A 124 5.90 4.45 -5.69
CA LEU A 124 4.82 4.85 -6.61
C LEU A 124 5.36 5.04 -8.02
N SER A 125 6.42 5.84 -8.17
CA SER A 125 7.07 6.06 -9.46
C SER A 125 7.67 4.77 -10.03
N THR A 126 8.25 3.93 -9.17
CA THR A 126 8.75 2.61 -9.57
C THR A 126 7.60 1.74 -10.08
N GLY A 127 6.52 1.59 -9.33
CA GLY A 127 5.36 0.80 -9.72
C GLY A 127 4.68 1.30 -11.00
N GLY A 128 4.56 2.63 -11.16
CA GLY A 128 4.05 3.23 -12.39
C GLY A 128 4.96 3.00 -13.61
N THR A 129 6.28 3.09 -13.42
CA THR A 129 7.26 2.82 -14.49
C THR A 129 7.23 1.36 -14.93
N VAL A 130 7.12 0.43 -13.97
CA VAL A 130 6.98 -1.00 -14.26
C VAL A 130 5.68 -1.26 -15.01
N ALA A 131 4.55 -0.73 -14.54
CA ALA A 131 3.25 -0.90 -15.21
C ALA A 131 3.26 -0.35 -16.64
N PHE A 132 3.88 0.81 -16.85
CA PHE A 132 4.07 1.39 -18.18
C PHE A 132 4.92 0.49 -19.09
N ALA A 133 6.01 -0.08 -18.56
CA ALA A 133 6.84 -1.02 -19.31
C ALA A 133 6.09 -2.31 -19.66
N MET A 134 5.28 -2.84 -18.73
CA MET A 134 4.41 -4.00 -18.97
C MET A 134 3.41 -3.72 -20.10
N GLU A 135 2.71 -2.58 -20.07
CA GLU A 135 1.77 -2.22 -21.13
C GLU A 135 2.48 -2.00 -22.48
N CYS A 136 3.68 -1.38 -22.47
CA CYS A 136 4.49 -1.25 -23.68
C CYS A 136 4.86 -2.61 -24.28
N ALA A 137 5.15 -3.59 -23.44
CA ALA A 137 5.44 -4.96 -23.87
C ALA A 137 4.21 -5.64 -24.47
N GLU A 138 3.06 -5.55 -23.79
CA GLU A 138 1.77 -6.07 -24.28
C GLU A 138 1.38 -5.48 -25.64
N LYS A 139 1.72 -4.20 -25.88
CA LYS A 139 1.49 -3.49 -27.15
C LYS A 139 2.58 -3.69 -28.19
N GLY A 140 3.62 -4.48 -27.91
CA GLY A 140 4.74 -4.73 -28.81
C GLY A 140 5.66 -3.53 -29.07
N ILE A 141 5.57 -2.48 -28.24
CA ILE A 141 6.46 -1.31 -28.26
C ILE A 141 7.82 -1.69 -27.66
N LEU A 142 7.80 -2.44 -26.54
CA LEU A 142 8.99 -2.98 -25.89
C LEU A 142 9.10 -4.48 -26.21
N LYS A 143 9.91 -4.84 -27.21
CA LYS A 143 9.95 -6.21 -27.77
C LYS A 143 10.74 -7.23 -26.94
N ASP A 144 11.75 -6.75 -26.22
CA ASP A 144 12.65 -7.58 -25.39
C ASP A 144 12.34 -7.41 -23.89
N ALA A 145 11.07 -7.09 -23.57
CA ALA A 145 10.64 -7.12 -22.18
C ALA A 145 10.76 -8.56 -21.63
N PRO A 146 11.23 -8.73 -20.38
CA PRO A 146 11.38 -10.04 -19.77
C PRO A 146 10.06 -10.81 -19.62
#